data_AF-A0A6C0HPD9-F1
#
_entry.id   AF-A0A6C0HPD9-F1
#
_cell.length_a   1.000
_cell.length_b   1.000
_cell.length_c   1.000
_cell.angle_alpha   90.00
_cell.angle_beta   90.00
_cell.angle_gamma   90.00
#
_symmetry.space_group_name_H-M   'P 1'
#
loop_
_entity.id
_entity.type
_entity.pdbx_description
1 polymer ?
#
loop_
_entity_poly.entity_id
_entity_poly.type
_entity_poly.pdbx_seq_one_letter_code
_entity_poly.pdbx_strand_id
1 'polypeptide(L)'
;MDFKLSEVTEKDNSLEFNIHGVDVSVVNSLRRVLLTRIETLVFRGFPYAQNKLEFIRNKTKFNNEYLKHRIQCIPIFVSDDTKYENFVQNFKVVLNVQNHTNELLYVTTRDFKVINQVNGKQVDPAKVREMFPPDPVSQDFIPICVLMPKLTETDEPEGLELSLSFTTGCAKEDACWNVVSKCCYFNLEDDAKVKEAMSKIKDDVERKDFQLLDAQRLFLPNQYHMVIHSNGIFEPNKLLTKACNYLIERFQDLNLFLSTQTAVSEERYDTIEPFAIYKEETNTVPIYHLRIEQDDFTLGKLIENYLNLMFRQEFLYIAFKKVHPHDSHCFISFSYRNEDKPLEVLVSYLDQVSRHVIEIYEKIATVGA
;
A
#
# COMPACT_ATOMS: atom_id res chain seq x y z
N MET A 1 10.03 -21.65 14.88
CA MET A 1 9.23 -22.06 13.70
C MET A 1 10.13 -21.89 12.51
N ASP A 2 10.26 -22.90 11.66
CA ASP A 2 11.15 -22.80 10.50
C ASP A 2 10.41 -22.10 9.38
N PHE A 3 10.86 -20.88 9.07
CA PHE A 3 10.35 -20.10 7.95
C PHE A 3 10.63 -20.82 6.64
N LYS A 4 9.61 -20.91 5.77
CA LYS A 4 9.74 -21.49 4.43
C LYS A 4 8.78 -20.83 3.46
N LEU A 5 9.21 -20.73 2.21
CA LEU A 5 8.39 -20.35 1.06
C LEU A 5 8.25 -21.54 0.10
N SER A 6 7.09 -21.69 -0.53
CA SER A 6 6.88 -22.69 -1.59
C SER A 6 5.76 -22.30 -2.55
N GLU A 7 5.64 -23.06 -3.65
CA GLU A 7 4.58 -22.90 -4.66
C GLU A 7 4.53 -21.50 -5.28
N VAL A 8 5.70 -20.88 -5.47
CA VAL A 8 5.82 -19.59 -6.13
C VAL A 8 5.42 -19.72 -7.59
N THR A 9 4.37 -18.99 -7.98
CA THR A 9 3.80 -18.99 -9.31
C THR A 9 3.61 -17.56 -9.79
N GLU A 10 4.12 -17.27 -10.99
CA GLU A 10 3.99 -15.97 -11.64
C GLU A 10 3.24 -16.13 -12.96
N LYS A 11 2.14 -15.39 -13.11
CA LYS A 11 1.32 -15.43 -14.34
C LYS A 11 0.46 -14.19 -14.46
N ASP A 12 0.34 -13.61 -15.66
CA ASP A 12 -0.64 -12.55 -15.99
C ASP A 12 -0.68 -11.40 -14.96
N ASN A 13 0.47 -10.77 -14.66
CA ASN A 13 0.60 -9.72 -13.63
C ASN A 13 0.18 -10.16 -12.22
N SER A 14 0.18 -11.46 -11.94
CA SER A 14 -0.05 -12.02 -10.62
C SER A 14 1.14 -12.84 -10.10
N LEU A 15 1.32 -12.78 -8.79
CA LEU A 15 2.28 -13.56 -8.01
C LEU A 15 1.53 -14.26 -6.88
N GLU A 16 1.64 -15.57 -6.85
CA GLU A 16 1.03 -16.45 -5.84
C GLU A 16 2.11 -17.29 -5.16
N PHE A 17 2.06 -17.42 -3.83
CA PHE A 17 3.04 -18.20 -3.08
C PHE A 17 2.52 -18.57 -1.69
N ASN A 18 3.09 -19.63 -1.12
CA ASN A 18 2.80 -20.08 0.24
C ASN A 18 3.90 -19.63 1.21
N ILE A 19 3.48 -19.10 2.35
CA ILE A 19 4.34 -18.65 3.45
C ILE A 19 4.09 -19.54 4.66
N HIS A 20 5.14 -20.19 5.16
CA HIS A 20 5.07 -21.11 6.30
C HIS A 20 5.90 -20.60 7.47
N GLY A 21 5.44 -20.90 8.69
CA GLY A 21 6.19 -20.68 9.91
C GLY A 21 6.23 -19.22 10.37
N VAL A 22 5.24 -18.41 9.98
CA VAL A 22 5.11 -16.99 10.38
C VAL A 22 3.78 -16.73 11.06
N ASP A 23 3.74 -15.70 11.91
CA ASP A 23 2.49 -15.20 12.47
C ASP A 23 1.64 -14.46 11.42
N VAL A 24 0.32 -14.42 11.61
CA VAL A 24 -0.63 -13.72 10.72
C VAL A 24 -0.31 -12.22 10.57
N SER A 25 0.31 -11.61 11.58
CA SER A 25 0.74 -10.21 11.52
C SER A 25 1.71 -9.93 10.36
N VAL A 26 2.56 -10.89 9.98
CA VAL A 26 3.53 -10.77 8.85
C VAL A 26 2.83 -10.70 7.50
N VAL A 27 1.87 -11.59 7.25
CA VAL A 27 1.15 -11.59 5.97
C VAL A 27 0.17 -10.41 5.88
N ASN A 28 -0.41 -10.04 7.03
CA ASN A 28 -1.31 -8.90 7.13
C ASN A 28 -0.57 -7.56 6.95
N SER A 29 0.63 -7.40 7.51
CA SER A 29 1.44 -6.18 7.32
C SER A 29 1.85 -6.01 5.86
N LEU A 30 2.33 -7.07 5.20
CA LEU A 30 2.67 -7.06 3.78
C LEU A 30 1.48 -6.63 2.92
N ARG A 31 0.31 -7.24 3.15
CA ARG A 31 -0.93 -6.86 2.47
C ARG A 31 -1.25 -5.37 2.67
N ARG A 32 -1.14 -4.86 3.89
CA ARG A 32 -1.44 -3.45 4.20
C ARG A 32 -0.48 -2.50 3.48
N VAL A 33 0.80 -2.83 3.43
CA VAL A 33 1.81 -2.02 2.73
C VAL A 33 1.57 -2.03 1.22
N LEU A 34 1.37 -3.21 0.63
CA LEU A 34 1.06 -3.36 -0.81
C LEU A 34 -0.18 -2.55 -1.22
N LEU A 35 -1.21 -2.50 -0.36
CA LEU A 35 -2.45 -1.77 -0.64
C LEU A 35 -2.34 -0.26 -0.45
N THR A 36 -1.41 0.25 0.36
CA THR A 36 -1.49 1.65 0.83
C THR A 36 -0.21 2.46 0.77
N ARG A 37 0.97 1.84 0.88
CA ARG A 37 2.23 2.57 1.15
C ARG A 37 3.18 2.69 -0.03
N ILE A 38 2.98 1.93 -1.11
CA ILE A 38 3.86 1.99 -2.27
C ILE A 38 3.59 3.29 -3.04
N GLU A 39 4.64 4.10 -3.20
CA GLU A 39 4.59 5.34 -3.95
C GLU A 39 4.64 5.11 -5.45
N THR A 40 3.98 5.99 -6.20
CA THR A 40 4.01 6.05 -7.66
C THR A 40 3.90 7.50 -8.13
N LEU A 41 4.21 7.75 -9.41
CA LEU A 41 3.84 9.00 -10.05
C LEU A 41 2.33 9.10 -10.22
N VAL A 42 1.79 10.27 -9.88
CA VAL A 42 0.35 10.55 -9.88
C VAL A 42 0.06 11.96 -10.40
N PHE A 43 -1.21 12.19 -10.71
CA PHE A 43 -1.77 13.54 -10.84
C PHE A 43 -2.57 13.87 -9.58
N ARG A 44 -2.27 15.02 -8.95
CA ARG A 44 -2.96 15.47 -7.73
C ARG A 44 -3.87 16.64 -8.04
N GLY A 45 -5.18 16.39 -8.02
CA GLY A 45 -6.26 17.35 -8.15
C GLY A 45 -6.79 17.86 -6.80
N PHE A 46 -6.58 17.11 -5.72
CA PHE A 46 -7.07 17.39 -4.37
C PHE A 46 -6.00 17.18 -3.30
N PRO A 47 -6.12 17.82 -2.11
CA PRO A 47 -7.00 18.95 -1.80
C PRO A 47 -6.59 20.23 -2.56
N TYR A 48 -7.43 21.28 -2.56
CA TYR A 48 -7.20 22.51 -3.36
C TYR A 48 -5.79 23.11 -3.16
N ALA A 49 -5.28 23.13 -1.93
CA ALA A 49 -3.95 23.66 -1.59
C ALA A 49 -2.79 22.88 -2.24
N GLN A 50 -3.01 21.62 -2.60
CA GLN A 50 -2.01 20.74 -3.22
C GLN A 50 -2.34 20.41 -4.68
N ASN A 51 -3.39 21.03 -5.26
CA ASN A 51 -3.78 20.79 -6.64
C ASN A 51 -2.66 21.22 -7.61
N LYS A 52 -2.32 20.30 -8.52
CA LYS A 52 -1.30 20.46 -9.58
C LYS A 52 -1.90 20.36 -10.99
N LEU A 53 -3.23 20.42 -11.11
CA LEU A 53 -3.97 20.40 -12.37
C LEU A 53 -4.54 21.79 -12.67
N GLU A 54 -4.15 22.34 -13.81
CA GLU A 54 -4.55 23.66 -14.29
C GLU A 54 -5.47 23.52 -15.52
N PHE A 55 -6.68 24.08 -15.41
CA PHE A 55 -7.64 24.16 -16.51
C PHE A 55 -7.53 25.53 -17.16
N ILE A 56 -6.98 25.59 -18.36
CA ILE A 56 -6.83 26.83 -19.14
C ILE A 56 -8.16 27.17 -19.81
N ARG A 57 -8.83 26.15 -20.37
CA ARG A 57 -10.16 26.28 -20.98
C ARG A 57 -10.94 24.97 -20.86
N ASN A 58 -12.15 25.02 -20.30
CA ASN A 58 -13.09 23.91 -20.29
C ASN A 58 -14.45 24.38 -20.82
N LYS A 59 -14.78 23.97 -22.06
CA LYS A 59 -16.11 24.16 -22.67
C LYS A 59 -16.85 22.83 -22.81
N THR A 60 -16.50 21.83 -22.02
CA THR A 60 -17.17 20.52 -22.03
C THR A 60 -18.41 20.55 -21.13
N LYS A 61 -19.25 19.51 -21.23
CA LYS A 61 -20.37 19.29 -20.28
C LYS A 61 -19.94 18.89 -18.87
N PHE A 62 -18.66 18.55 -18.66
CA PHE A 62 -18.14 18.11 -17.39
C PHE A 62 -17.52 19.29 -16.62
N ASN A 63 -17.82 19.38 -15.33
CA ASN A 63 -17.19 20.39 -14.48
C ASN A 63 -15.71 20.03 -14.19
N ASN A 64 -14.94 21.03 -13.76
CA ASN A 64 -13.50 20.85 -13.51
C ASN A 64 -13.24 19.81 -12.41
N GLU A 65 -14.01 19.78 -11.34
CA GLU A 65 -13.78 18.86 -10.21
C GLU A 65 -13.98 17.39 -10.60
N TYR A 66 -14.98 17.11 -11.44
CA TYR A 66 -15.20 15.77 -12.00
C TYR A 66 -14.03 15.35 -12.90
N LEU A 67 -13.55 16.26 -13.76
CA LEU A 67 -12.39 15.99 -14.61
C LEU A 67 -11.11 15.81 -13.79
N LYS A 68 -10.89 16.61 -12.74
CA LYS A 68 -9.77 16.42 -11.80
C LYS A 68 -9.77 15.01 -11.25
N HIS A 69 -10.89 14.56 -10.68
CA HIS A 69 -11.00 13.21 -10.12
C HIS A 69 -10.68 12.14 -11.17
N ARG A 70 -11.26 12.23 -12.37
CA ARG A 70 -10.97 11.28 -13.46
C ARG A 70 -9.49 11.25 -13.85
N ILE A 71 -8.85 12.42 -13.89
CA ILE A 71 -7.43 12.54 -14.22
C ILE A 71 -6.57 11.93 -13.10
N GLN A 72 -6.95 12.07 -11.82
CA GLN A 72 -6.22 11.43 -10.71
C GLN A 72 -6.21 9.89 -10.82
N CYS A 73 -7.28 9.30 -11.36
CA CYS A 73 -7.39 7.85 -11.53
C CYS A 73 -6.56 7.30 -12.69
N ILE A 74 -5.89 8.14 -13.50
CA ILE A 74 -5.10 7.67 -14.63
C ILE A 74 -3.76 7.15 -14.12
N PRO A 75 -3.47 5.84 -14.25
CA PRO A 75 -2.17 5.30 -13.89
C PRO A 75 -1.07 5.85 -14.81
N ILE A 76 0.09 6.15 -14.22
CA ILE A 76 1.28 6.57 -14.95
C ILE A 76 2.29 5.42 -14.89
N PHE A 77 2.54 4.79 -16.04
CA PHE A 77 3.39 3.60 -16.15
C PHE A 77 4.88 3.97 -16.16
N VAL A 78 5.37 4.40 -15.00
CA VAL A 78 6.80 4.62 -14.75
C VAL A 78 7.20 3.80 -13.54
N SER A 79 7.82 2.65 -13.80
CA SER A 79 8.19 1.70 -12.75
C SER A 79 9.48 2.06 -12.00
N ASP A 80 10.22 3.07 -12.45
CA ASP A 80 11.54 3.44 -11.94
C ASP A 80 11.48 4.72 -11.09
N ASP A 81 11.45 4.52 -9.77
CA ASP A 81 11.35 5.55 -8.74
C ASP A 81 12.50 6.56 -8.79
N THR A 82 13.69 6.15 -9.26
CA THR A 82 14.86 7.04 -9.34
C THR A 82 14.64 8.22 -10.29
N LYS A 83 13.65 8.10 -11.19
CA LYS A 83 13.29 9.13 -12.16
C LYS A 83 12.18 10.05 -11.66
N TYR A 84 11.51 9.74 -10.55
CA TYR A 84 10.31 10.45 -10.12
C TYR A 84 10.59 11.93 -9.85
N GLU A 85 11.65 12.25 -9.12
CA GLU A 85 12.03 13.64 -8.83
C GLU A 85 12.25 14.44 -10.13
N ASN A 86 12.94 13.84 -11.10
CA ASN A 86 13.15 14.46 -12.41
C ASN A 86 11.84 14.68 -13.18
N PHE A 87 10.88 13.74 -13.12
CA PHE A 87 9.55 13.93 -13.72
C PHE A 87 8.78 15.07 -13.06
N VAL A 88 8.78 15.13 -11.73
CA VAL A 88 8.07 16.15 -10.94
C VAL A 88 8.62 17.56 -11.22
N GLN A 89 9.93 17.70 -11.35
CA GLN A 89 10.57 19.01 -11.52
C GLN A 89 10.58 19.50 -12.97
N ASN A 90 10.79 18.61 -13.93
CA ASN A 90 11.17 19.01 -15.30
C ASN A 90 10.11 18.72 -16.35
N PHE A 91 9.02 18.00 -16.04
CA PHE A 91 8.03 17.58 -17.03
C PHE A 91 6.61 17.92 -16.63
N LYS A 92 5.79 18.20 -17.64
CA LYS A 92 4.34 18.36 -17.49
C LYS A 92 3.60 17.75 -18.67
N VAL A 93 2.35 17.36 -18.45
CA VAL A 93 1.44 16.90 -19.51
C VAL A 93 0.55 18.04 -19.94
N VAL A 94 0.41 18.25 -21.25
CA VAL A 94 -0.50 19.23 -21.84
C VAL A 94 -1.48 18.50 -22.74
N LEU A 95 -2.74 18.91 -22.66
CA LEU A 95 -3.81 18.44 -23.53
C LEU A 95 -4.54 19.66 -24.08
N ASN A 96 -4.71 19.71 -25.40
CA ASN A 96 -5.49 20.75 -26.08
C ASN A 96 -6.24 20.10 -27.24
N VAL A 97 -7.54 19.86 -27.04
CA VAL A 97 -8.42 19.20 -28.00
C VAL A 97 -9.69 20.02 -28.16
N GLN A 98 -10.14 20.17 -29.41
CA GLN A 98 -11.40 20.81 -29.75
C GLN A 98 -12.15 19.96 -30.76
N ASN A 99 -13.47 19.88 -30.63
CA ASN A 99 -14.31 19.17 -31.58
C ASN A 99 -14.92 20.13 -32.61
N HIS A 100 -14.42 20.08 -33.83
CA HIS A 100 -14.93 20.84 -34.97
C HIS A 100 -15.83 19.99 -35.89
N THR A 101 -16.10 18.74 -35.51
CA THR A 101 -16.84 17.78 -36.33
C THR A 101 -18.30 17.67 -35.89
N ASN A 102 -19.12 17.04 -36.73
CA ASN A 102 -20.53 16.76 -36.43
C ASN A 102 -20.73 15.44 -35.68
N GLU A 103 -19.64 14.80 -35.24
CA GLU A 103 -19.65 13.55 -34.47
C GLU A 103 -19.10 13.77 -33.06
N LEU A 104 -19.39 12.84 -32.15
CA LEU A 104 -18.83 12.86 -30.80
C LEU A 104 -17.32 12.59 -30.85
N LEU A 105 -16.54 13.40 -30.13
CA LEU A 105 -15.10 13.21 -30.02
C LEU A 105 -14.72 12.79 -28.60
N TYR A 106 -14.15 11.60 -28.46
CA TYR A 106 -13.59 11.13 -27.19
C TYR A 106 -12.20 11.72 -26.99
N VAL A 107 -12.01 12.39 -25.85
CA VAL A 107 -10.70 12.85 -25.38
C VAL A 107 -10.13 11.76 -24.49
N THR A 108 -8.95 11.26 -24.83
CA THR A 108 -8.34 10.09 -24.18
C THR A 108 -6.90 10.37 -23.76
N THR A 109 -6.27 9.45 -23.03
CA THR A 109 -4.84 9.54 -22.71
C THR A 109 -3.92 9.54 -23.94
N ARG A 110 -4.42 9.09 -25.11
CA ARG A 110 -3.70 9.21 -26.39
C ARG A 110 -3.36 10.65 -26.76
N ASP A 111 -4.20 11.58 -26.33
CA ASP A 111 -4.10 13.00 -26.71
C ASP A 111 -3.11 13.76 -25.80
N PHE A 112 -2.51 13.08 -24.82
CA PHE A 112 -1.49 13.64 -23.94
C PHE A 112 -0.20 13.96 -24.69
N LYS A 113 0.35 15.14 -24.41
CA LYS A 113 1.67 15.57 -24.84
C LYS A 113 2.51 15.89 -23.62
N VAL A 114 3.64 15.19 -23.45
CA VAL A 114 4.57 15.47 -22.36
C VAL A 114 5.58 16.51 -22.85
N ILE A 115 5.73 17.61 -22.12
CA ILE A 115 6.65 18.71 -22.43
C ILE A 115 7.71 18.79 -21.33
N ASN A 116 8.97 18.86 -21.75
CA ASN A 116 10.07 19.20 -20.85
C ASN A 116 10.10 20.72 -20.63
N GLN A 117 9.96 21.15 -19.37
CA GLN A 117 9.85 22.55 -18.99
C GLN A 117 11.17 23.32 -19.10
N VAL A 118 12.31 22.62 -19.09
CA VAL A 118 13.65 23.23 -19.16
C VAL A 118 13.98 23.67 -20.58
N ASN A 119 13.67 22.85 -21.58
CA ASN A 119 14.02 23.11 -22.98
C ASN A 119 12.80 23.37 -23.89
N GLY A 120 11.58 23.27 -23.36
CA GLY A 120 10.33 23.46 -24.09
C GLY A 120 10.03 22.37 -25.13
N LYS A 121 10.85 21.32 -25.22
CA LYS A 121 10.69 20.26 -26.22
C LYS A 121 9.67 19.24 -25.78
N GLN A 122 8.86 18.80 -26.74
CA GLN A 122 7.95 17.69 -26.54
C GLN A 122 8.76 16.38 -26.47
N VAL A 123 8.41 15.52 -25.52
CA VAL A 123 8.92 14.15 -25.44
C VAL A 123 8.38 13.36 -26.62
N ASP A 124 9.20 12.43 -27.12
CA ASP A 124 8.83 11.52 -28.19
C ASP A 124 7.49 10.82 -27.89
N PRO A 125 6.49 10.91 -28.79
CA PRO A 125 5.20 10.24 -28.62
C PRO A 125 5.30 8.75 -28.30
N ALA A 126 6.34 8.05 -28.78
CA ALA A 126 6.55 6.64 -28.42
C ALA A 126 6.75 6.44 -26.91
N LYS A 127 7.58 7.29 -26.28
CA LYS A 127 7.80 7.26 -24.83
C LYS A 127 6.57 7.70 -24.04
N VAL A 128 5.79 8.63 -24.58
CA VAL A 128 4.51 9.02 -23.96
C VAL A 128 3.53 7.84 -23.95
N ARG A 129 3.52 7.02 -25.00
CA ARG A 129 2.71 5.79 -25.06
C ARG A 129 3.19 4.72 -24.09
N GLU A 130 4.48 4.68 -23.77
CA GLU A 130 4.98 3.80 -22.69
C GLU A 130 4.46 4.25 -21.32
N MET A 131 4.35 5.57 -21.09
CA MET A 131 3.80 6.12 -19.83
C MET A 131 2.28 5.98 -19.71
N PHE A 132 1.58 6.02 -20.85
CA PHE A 132 0.12 5.93 -20.94
C PHE A 132 -0.27 4.91 -22.03
N PRO A 133 -0.02 3.62 -21.80
CA PRO A 133 -0.28 2.59 -22.79
C PRO A 133 -1.78 2.42 -23.06
N PRO A 134 -2.16 1.97 -24.26
CA PRO A 134 -3.51 1.49 -24.51
C PRO A 134 -3.77 0.19 -23.73
N ASP A 135 -5.04 -0.13 -23.55
CA ASP A 135 -5.46 -1.41 -22.99
C ASP A 135 -4.93 -2.57 -23.86
N PRO A 136 -4.32 -3.62 -23.26
CA PRO A 136 -3.73 -4.71 -24.04
C PRO A 136 -4.77 -5.52 -24.83
N VAL A 137 -6.04 -5.52 -24.42
CA VAL A 137 -7.11 -6.31 -25.05
C VAL A 137 -7.84 -5.49 -26.10
N SER A 138 -8.36 -4.30 -25.76
CA SER A 138 -9.15 -3.47 -26.68
C SER A 138 -8.30 -2.55 -27.56
N GLN A 139 -7.03 -2.31 -27.20
CA GLN A 139 -6.14 -1.32 -27.82
C GLN A 139 -6.66 0.13 -27.69
N ASP A 140 -7.61 0.38 -26.80
CA ASP A 140 -8.15 1.70 -26.52
C ASP A 140 -7.37 2.42 -25.42
N PHE A 141 -7.41 3.75 -25.48
CA PHE A 141 -6.84 4.61 -24.45
C PHE A 141 -7.91 5.01 -23.44
N ILE A 142 -7.49 5.32 -22.21
CA ILE A 142 -8.42 5.66 -21.13
C ILE A 142 -9.19 6.94 -21.51
N PRO A 143 -10.54 6.90 -21.57
CA PRO A 143 -11.33 8.07 -21.88
C PRO A 143 -11.37 9.03 -20.68
N ILE A 144 -11.13 10.31 -20.95
CA ILE A 144 -11.17 11.39 -19.97
C ILE A 144 -12.54 12.06 -20.01
N CYS A 145 -12.97 12.49 -21.20
CA CYS A 145 -14.27 13.10 -21.42
C CYS A 145 -14.71 12.94 -22.88
N VAL A 146 -15.93 13.40 -23.16
CA VAL A 146 -16.49 13.45 -24.50
C VAL A 146 -16.81 14.91 -24.84
N LEU A 147 -16.43 15.33 -26.03
CA LEU A 147 -16.78 16.63 -26.61
C LEU A 147 -17.95 16.45 -27.55
N MET A 148 -19.00 17.27 -27.35
CA MET A 148 -20.18 17.24 -28.20
C MET A 148 -19.86 17.72 -29.63
N PRO A 149 -20.59 17.23 -30.63
CA PRO A 149 -20.46 17.70 -32.00
C PRO A 149 -20.84 19.17 -32.13
N LYS A 150 -20.25 19.82 -33.12
CA LYS A 150 -20.66 21.14 -33.56
C LYS A 150 -21.93 21.00 -34.41
N LEU A 151 -23.03 21.65 -33.99
CA LEU A 151 -24.33 21.53 -34.67
C LEU A 151 -24.49 22.53 -35.81
N THR A 152 -23.97 23.76 -35.63
CA THR A 152 -24.02 24.82 -36.65
C THR A 152 -22.67 25.51 -36.79
N GLU A 153 -22.38 26.13 -37.94
CA GLU A 153 -21.10 26.84 -38.18
C GLU A 153 -20.86 28.00 -37.20
N THR A 154 -21.94 28.60 -36.68
CA THR A 154 -21.92 29.71 -35.72
C THR A 154 -21.63 29.28 -34.28
N ASP A 155 -21.87 28.01 -33.94
CA ASP A 155 -21.65 27.54 -32.58
C ASP A 155 -20.15 27.49 -32.25
N GLU A 156 -19.81 27.89 -31.03
CA GLU A 156 -18.45 27.71 -30.53
C GLU A 156 -18.19 26.21 -30.27
N PRO A 157 -17.10 25.64 -30.79
CA PRO A 157 -16.79 24.23 -30.59
C PRO A 157 -16.49 23.93 -29.12
N GLU A 158 -16.96 22.78 -28.62
CA GLU A 158 -16.51 22.27 -27.33
C GLU A 158 -15.00 21.97 -27.40
N GLY A 159 -14.32 22.20 -26.28
CA GLY A 159 -12.89 21.96 -26.19
C GLY A 159 -12.41 21.91 -24.76
N LEU A 160 -11.29 21.20 -24.60
CA LEU A 160 -10.62 21.02 -23.33
C LEU A 160 -9.14 21.36 -23.50
N GLU A 161 -8.67 22.28 -22.68
CA GLU A 161 -7.27 22.68 -22.60
C GLU A 161 -6.81 22.69 -21.14
N LEU A 162 -5.81 21.86 -20.85
CA LEU A 162 -5.31 21.64 -19.51
C LEU A 162 -3.81 21.38 -19.48
N SER A 163 -3.21 21.70 -18.33
CA SER A 163 -1.80 21.49 -17.99
C SER A 163 -1.75 20.71 -16.67
N LEU A 164 -1.09 19.56 -16.67
CA LEU A 164 -1.00 18.64 -15.54
C LEU A 164 0.47 18.47 -15.14
N SER A 165 0.79 18.77 -13.88
CA SER A 165 2.13 18.49 -13.35
C SER A 165 2.17 17.15 -12.63
N PHE A 166 3.28 16.45 -12.76
CA PHE A 166 3.52 15.22 -12.01
C PHE A 166 3.75 15.51 -10.53
N THR A 167 3.40 14.54 -9.69
CA THR A 167 3.75 14.49 -8.27
C THR A 167 3.88 13.03 -7.86
N THR A 168 4.39 12.77 -6.65
CA THR A 168 4.41 11.44 -6.05
C THR A 168 3.26 11.31 -5.06
N GLY A 169 2.79 10.09 -4.87
CA GLY A 169 1.74 9.78 -3.90
C GLY A 169 1.53 8.28 -3.77
N CYS A 170 0.79 7.89 -2.73
CA CYS A 170 0.43 6.51 -2.45
C CYS A 170 -1.05 6.37 -2.08
N ALA A 171 -1.59 5.16 -2.16
CA ALA A 171 -3.00 4.87 -1.89
C ALA A 171 -3.46 5.19 -0.46
N LYS A 172 -2.54 5.38 0.49
CA LYS A 172 -2.85 5.86 1.85
C LYS A 172 -3.41 7.29 1.83
N GLU A 173 -2.94 8.12 0.90
CA GLU A 173 -3.36 9.51 0.75
C GLU A 173 -4.64 9.62 -0.07
N ASP A 174 -4.70 8.94 -1.23
CA ASP A 174 -5.87 8.91 -2.10
C ASP A 174 -5.97 7.53 -2.77
N ALA A 175 -7.14 6.89 -2.69
CA ALA A 175 -7.35 5.55 -3.24
C ALA A 175 -7.16 5.47 -4.76
N CYS A 176 -7.18 6.60 -5.47
CA CYS A 176 -6.87 6.66 -6.91
C CYS A 176 -5.43 6.21 -7.23
N TRP A 177 -4.54 6.20 -6.24
CA TRP A 177 -3.10 5.97 -6.42
C TRP A 177 -2.69 4.55 -6.01
N ASN A 178 -3.59 3.58 -6.16
CA ASN A 178 -3.32 2.18 -5.89
C ASN A 178 -2.47 1.54 -7.00
N VAL A 179 -1.55 0.67 -6.59
CA VAL A 179 -0.62 -0.03 -7.48
C VAL A 179 -0.97 -1.51 -7.68
N VAL A 180 -1.91 -2.02 -6.90
CA VAL A 180 -2.44 -3.39 -6.95
C VAL A 180 -3.95 -3.40 -7.19
N SER A 181 -4.42 -4.41 -7.92
CA SER A 181 -5.86 -4.66 -8.13
C SER A 181 -6.39 -5.73 -7.17
N LYS A 182 -5.54 -6.68 -6.77
CA LYS A 182 -5.86 -7.75 -5.82
C LYS A 182 -4.65 -7.98 -4.91
N CYS A 183 -4.89 -7.97 -3.60
CA CYS A 183 -3.90 -8.39 -2.62
C CYS A 183 -4.62 -9.07 -1.45
N CYS A 184 -4.54 -10.39 -1.40
CA CYS A 184 -5.23 -11.20 -0.39
C CYS A 184 -4.34 -12.33 0.11
N TYR A 185 -4.65 -12.82 1.29
CA TYR A 185 -4.08 -14.04 1.81
C TYR A 185 -5.18 -14.92 2.42
N PHE A 186 -4.95 -16.22 2.41
CA PHE A 186 -5.84 -17.24 2.96
C PHE A 186 -5.04 -18.16 3.87
N ASN A 187 -5.68 -18.77 4.87
CA ASN A 187 -5.04 -19.85 5.59
C ASN A 187 -4.92 -21.06 4.67
N LEU A 188 -3.80 -21.78 4.74
CA LEU A 188 -3.67 -23.04 4.00
C LEU A 188 -4.54 -24.12 4.64
N GLU A 189 -5.44 -24.71 3.85
CA GLU A 189 -6.35 -25.75 4.31
C GLU A 189 -5.60 -27.04 4.70
N ASP A 190 -6.07 -27.70 5.75
CA ASP A 190 -5.58 -29.02 6.16
C ASP A 190 -6.38 -30.09 5.42
N ASP A 191 -5.93 -30.44 4.21
CA ASP A 191 -6.56 -31.42 3.32
C ASP A 191 -6.95 -32.72 4.03
N ALA A 192 -6.15 -33.18 5.00
CA ALA A 192 -6.42 -34.41 5.73
C ALA A 192 -7.65 -34.24 6.63
N LYS A 193 -7.71 -33.15 7.40
CA LYS A 193 -8.87 -32.84 8.25
C LYS A 193 -10.12 -32.52 7.45
N VAL A 194 -9.97 -31.79 6.34
CA VAL A 194 -11.09 -31.48 5.43
C VAL A 194 -11.67 -32.77 4.87
N LYS A 195 -10.84 -33.69 4.36
CA LYS A 195 -11.29 -35.00 3.86
C LYS A 195 -11.95 -35.84 4.95
N GLU A 196 -11.40 -35.85 6.17
CA GLU A 196 -12.00 -36.57 7.29
C GLU A 196 -13.39 -36.02 7.64
N ALA A 197 -13.54 -34.69 7.74
CA ALA A 197 -14.82 -34.04 8.02
C ALA A 197 -15.83 -34.30 6.89
N MET A 198 -15.41 -34.18 5.63
CA MET A 198 -16.26 -34.47 4.47
C MET A 198 -16.75 -35.91 4.41
N SER A 199 -15.93 -36.88 4.87
CA SER A 199 -16.33 -38.30 4.87
C SER A 199 -17.54 -38.59 5.77
N LYS A 200 -17.78 -37.73 6.77
CA LYS A 200 -18.91 -37.84 7.71
C LYS A 200 -20.20 -37.27 7.13
N ILE A 201 -20.12 -36.42 6.12
CA ILE A 201 -21.26 -35.84 5.41
C ILE A 201 -21.70 -36.81 4.32
N LYS A 202 -22.98 -37.19 4.32
CA LYS A 202 -23.54 -38.16 3.36
C LYS A 202 -24.23 -37.48 2.18
N ASP A 203 -24.81 -36.32 2.40
CA ASP A 203 -25.52 -35.55 1.37
C ASP A 203 -24.54 -34.74 0.52
N ASP A 204 -24.75 -34.74 -0.80
CA ASP A 204 -23.84 -34.10 -1.74
C ASP A 204 -24.01 -32.57 -1.79
N VAL A 205 -25.19 -32.05 -1.42
CA VAL A 205 -25.41 -30.60 -1.32
C VAL A 205 -24.72 -30.07 -0.07
N GLU A 206 -24.89 -30.75 1.07
CA GLU A 206 -24.18 -30.42 2.31
C GLU A 206 -22.67 -30.52 2.16
N ARG A 207 -22.15 -31.47 1.39
CA ARG A 207 -20.71 -31.57 1.09
C ARG A 207 -20.18 -30.34 0.37
N LYS A 208 -20.92 -29.86 -0.64
CA LYS A 208 -20.54 -28.66 -1.40
C LYS A 208 -20.61 -27.41 -0.53
N ASP A 209 -21.63 -27.30 0.32
CA ASP A 209 -21.78 -26.18 1.26
C ASP A 209 -20.62 -26.17 2.28
N PHE A 210 -20.30 -27.33 2.84
CA PHE A 210 -19.16 -27.51 3.76
C PHE A 210 -17.83 -27.09 3.10
N GLN A 211 -17.58 -27.49 1.85
CA GLN A 211 -16.37 -27.12 1.12
C GLN A 211 -16.24 -25.60 0.92
N LEU A 212 -17.36 -24.89 0.75
CA LEU A 212 -17.33 -23.45 0.49
C LEU A 212 -17.11 -22.62 1.76
N LEU A 213 -17.53 -23.11 2.93
CA LEU A 213 -17.53 -22.33 4.18
C LEU A 213 -16.71 -22.98 5.29
N ASP A 214 -17.13 -24.15 5.78
CA ASP A 214 -16.58 -24.74 6.99
C ASP A 214 -15.19 -25.37 6.78
N ALA A 215 -14.88 -25.82 5.57
CA ALA A 215 -13.55 -26.32 5.23
C ALA A 215 -12.46 -25.27 5.47
N GLN A 216 -12.76 -23.99 5.21
CA GLN A 216 -11.83 -22.88 5.42
C GLN A 216 -11.45 -22.66 6.89
N ARG A 217 -12.22 -23.23 7.84
CA ARG A 217 -11.92 -23.21 9.28
C ARG A 217 -10.94 -24.32 9.68
N LEU A 218 -10.74 -25.33 8.83
CA LEU A 218 -9.82 -26.44 9.03
C LEU A 218 -8.51 -26.14 8.30
N PHE A 219 -7.65 -25.36 8.95
CA PHE A 219 -6.40 -24.89 8.36
C PHE A 219 -5.17 -25.27 9.17
N LEU A 220 -4.02 -25.18 8.51
CA LEU A 220 -2.71 -25.35 9.10
C LEU A 220 -2.28 -24.05 9.80
N PRO A 221 -1.95 -24.09 11.10
CA PRO A 221 -1.56 -22.88 11.82
C PRO A 221 -0.24 -22.30 11.26
N ASN A 222 -0.15 -20.97 11.17
CA ASN A 222 1.03 -20.24 10.70
C ASN A 222 1.45 -20.60 9.26
N GLN A 223 0.47 -20.91 8.42
CA GLN A 223 0.66 -21.23 7.01
C GLN A 223 -0.39 -20.51 6.16
N TYR A 224 0.06 -19.73 5.20
CA TYR A 224 -0.80 -18.84 4.42
C TYR A 224 -0.48 -18.92 2.93
N HIS A 225 -1.52 -18.86 2.10
CA HIS A 225 -1.41 -18.66 0.67
C HIS A 225 -1.64 -17.18 0.36
N MET A 226 -0.68 -16.51 -0.29
CA MET A 226 -0.73 -15.09 -0.62
C MET A 226 -0.86 -14.89 -2.13
N VAL A 227 -1.72 -13.96 -2.53
CA VAL A 227 -1.97 -13.60 -3.94
C VAL A 227 -1.84 -12.09 -4.11
N ILE A 228 -0.98 -11.69 -5.05
CA ILE A 228 -0.73 -10.29 -5.41
C ILE A 228 -1.01 -10.14 -6.90
N HIS A 229 -1.80 -9.14 -7.30
CA HIS A 229 -2.04 -8.79 -8.70
C HIS A 229 -1.79 -7.31 -8.90
N SER A 230 -0.93 -6.98 -9.87
CA SER A 230 -0.51 -5.62 -10.18
C SER A 230 -1.49 -4.89 -11.10
N ASN A 231 -1.58 -3.56 -10.95
CA ASN A 231 -2.25 -2.69 -11.93
C ASN A 231 -1.43 -2.48 -13.22
N GLY A 232 -0.22 -3.05 -13.30
CA GLY A 232 0.68 -2.98 -14.45
C GLY A 232 1.76 -1.89 -14.37
N ILE A 233 1.72 -0.99 -13.38
CA ILE A 233 2.77 0.03 -13.18
C ILE A 233 4.08 -0.63 -12.76
N PHE A 234 4.01 -1.66 -11.91
CA PHE A 234 5.15 -2.40 -11.40
C PHE A 234 4.93 -3.89 -11.59
N GLU A 235 6.01 -4.65 -11.80
CA GLU A 235 5.93 -6.11 -11.76
C GLU A 235 5.56 -6.60 -10.35
N PRO A 236 4.77 -7.68 -10.19
CA PRO A 236 4.37 -8.21 -8.89
C PRO A 236 5.53 -8.50 -7.94
N ASN A 237 6.63 -9.04 -8.46
CA ASN A 237 7.85 -9.31 -7.69
C ASN A 237 8.45 -8.03 -7.12
N LYS A 238 8.52 -6.98 -7.95
CA LYS A 238 9.02 -5.67 -7.53
C LYS A 238 8.11 -5.04 -6.47
N LEU A 239 6.80 -5.23 -6.56
CA LEU A 239 5.85 -4.79 -5.52
C LEU A 239 6.12 -5.49 -4.19
N LEU A 240 6.33 -6.81 -4.21
CA LEU A 240 6.67 -7.57 -3.00
C LEU A 240 7.98 -7.08 -2.37
N THR A 241 9.03 -6.90 -3.17
CA THR A 241 10.31 -6.36 -2.70
C THR A 241 10.16 -4.95 -2.12
N LYS A 242 9.42 -4.06 -2.80
CA LYS A 242 9.12 -2.71 -2.28
C LYS A 242 8.39 -2.75 -0.95
N ALA A 243 7.40 -3.64 -0.81
CA ALA A 243 6.66 -3.79 0.44
C ALA A 243 7.53 -4.31 1.58
N CYS A 244 8.41 -5.27 1.31
CA CYS A 244 9.37 -5.77 2.29
C CYS A 244 10.36 -4.68 2.69
N ASN A 245 10.94 -3.96 1.72
CA ASN A 245 11.89 -2.88 1.98
C ASN A 245 11.27 -1.78 2.83
N TYR A 246 10.03 -1.38 2.54
CA TYR A 246 9.30 -0.42 3.38
C TYR A 246 9.20 -0.90 4.84
N LEU A 247 8.81 -2.17 5.07
CA LEU A 247 8.73 -2.71 6.43
C LEU A 247 10.11 -2.75 7.11
N ILE A 248 11.14 -3.19 6.38
CA ILE A 248 12.52 -3.25 6.88
C ILE A 248 13.00 -1.86 7.28
N GLU A 249 12.83 -0.85 6.43
CA GLU A 249 13.19 0.55 6.71
C GLU A 249 12.50 1.06 7.98
N ARG A 250 11.20 0.78 8.15
CA ARG A 250 10.47 1.17 9.37
C ARG A 250 10.98 0.47 10.63
N PHE A 251 11.40 -0.78 10.55
CA PHE A 251 12.04 -1.48 11.68
C PHE A 251 13.48 -1.00 11.92
N GLN A 252 14.20 -0.57 10.89
CA GLN A 252 15.50 0.08 11.02
C GLN A 252 15.38 1.45 11.69
N ASP A 253 14.35 2.24 11.35
CA ASP A 253 14.02 3.49 12.06
C ASP A 253 13.77 3.23 13.55
N LEU A 254 13.02 2.16 13.87
CA LEU A 254 12.79 1.74 15.24
C LEU A 254 14.10 1.36 15.93
N ASN A 255 14.98 0.59 15.29
CA ASN A 255 16.29 0.22 15.86
C ASN A 255 17.18 1.44 16.11
N LEU A 256 17.19 2.40 15.19
CA LEU A 256 17.90 3.65 15.36
C LEU A 256 17.38 4.41 16.58
N PHE A 257 16.05 4.57 16.68
CA PHE A 257 15.40 5.17 17.85
C PHE A 257 15.79 4.46 19.15
N LEU A 258 15.68 3.13 19.18
CA LEU A 258 16.04 2.31 20.34
C LEU A 258 17.50 2.46 20.74
N SER A 259 18.42 2.58 19.78
CA SER A 259 19.86 2.75 20.04
C SER A 259 20.21 4.09 20.68
N THR A 260 19.40 5.13 20.40
CA THR A 260 19.57 6.47 20.99
C THR A 260 18.88 6.63 22.33
N GLN A 261 18.01 5.70 22.71
CA GLN A 261 17.18 5.83 23.89
C GLN A 261 17.96 5.50 25.16
N THR A 262 18.30 6.54 25.93
CA THR A 262 18.99 6.42 27.23
C THR A 262 18.08 6.63 28.44
N ALA A 263 16.89 7.21 28.22
CA ALA A 263 15.89 7.46 29.25
C ALA A 263 14.47 7.35 28.66
N VAL A 264 13.45 7.23 29.52
CA VAL A 264 12.04 7.27 29.10
C VAL A 264 11.69 8.70 28.69
N SER A 265 10.95 8.88 27.59
CA SER A 265 10.49 10.20 27.15
C SER A 265 9.41 10.73 28.12
N GLU A 266 9.38 12.04 28.36
CA GLU A 266 8.23 12.67 29.02
C GLU A 266 6.97 12.43 28.18
N GLU A 267 5.84 12.16 28.83
CA GLU A 267 4.55 12.04 28.14
C GLU A 267 4.22 13.35 27.43
N ARG A 268 4.42 13.37 26.10
CA ARG A 268 4.11 14.51 25.26
C ARG A 268 3.11 14.08 24.21
N TYR A 269 1.93 14.68 24.27
CA TYR A 269 0.85 14.38 23.33
C TYR A 269 1.13 14.94 21.91
N ASP A 270 2.01 15.95 21.80
CA ASP A 270 2.33 16.68 20.56
C ASP A 270 3.70 16.34 19.92
N THR A 271 4.32 15.20 20.25
CA THR A 271 5.59 14.82 19.59
C THR A 271 5.35 14.40 18.14
N ILE A 272 6.07 15.06 17.22
CA ILE A 272 6.14 14.73 15.78
C ILE A 272 7.03 13.49 15.54
N GLU A 273 7.69 12.99 16.59
CA GLU A 273 8.62 11.88 16.50
C GLU A 273 7.92 10.57 16.12
N PRO A 274 8.52 9.73 15.27
CA PRO A 274 7.90 8.51 14.77
C PRO A 274 7.66 7.46 15.88
N PHE A 275 8.44 7.52 16.96
CA PHE A 275 8.39 6.60 18.08
C PHE A 275 8.63 7.34 19.38
N ALA A 276 8.01 6.88 20.47
CA ALA A 276 8.30 7.36 21.82
C ALA A 276 8.04 6.24 22.85
N ILE A 277 8.79 6.23 23.95
CA ILE A 277 8.57 5.30 25.06
C ILE A 277 8.24 6.09 26.31
N TYR A 278 7.11 5.75 26.94
CA TYR A 278 6.64 6.32 28.19
C TYR A 278 6.58 5.27 29.29
N LYS A 279 6.66 5.70 30.56
CA LYS A 279 6.49 4.86 31.74
C LYS A 279 5.40 5.47 32.59
N GLU A 280 4.36 4.69 32.86
CA GLU A 280 3.24 5.04 33.72
C GLU A 280 3.40 4.34 35.08
N GLU A 281 3.50 5.14 36.14
CA GLU A 281 3.72 4.64 37.52
C GLU A 281 2.44 4.71 38.39
N THR A 282 1.28 4.97 37.79
CA THR A 282 -0.01 5.13 38.51
C THR A 282 -0.55 3.83 39.11
N ASN A 283 -0.06 2.68 38.64
CA ASN A 283 -0.49 1.34 39.06
C ASN A 283 0.53 0.68 40.02
N THR A 284 0.08 -0.34 40.75
CA THR A 284 0.95 -1.18 41.60
C THR A 284 2.06 -1.88 40.83
N VAL A 285 1.94 -2.00 39.50
CA VAL A 285 2.97 -2.52 38.60
C VAL A 285 3.22 -1.48 37.51
N PRO A 286 4.48 -1.09 37.22
CA PRO A 286 4.78 -0.12 36.19
C PRO A 286 4.36 -0.62 34.81
N ILE A 287 3.86 0.30 34.00
CA ILE A 287 3.46 0.05 32.61
C ILE A 287 4.34 0.89 31.70
N TYR A 288 4.90 0.24 30.69
CA TYR A 288 5.63 0.93 29.64
C TYR A 288 4.76 0.99 28.39
N HIS A 289 4.78 2.15 27.72
CA HIS A 289 4.01 2.39 26.51
C HIS A 289 4.98 2.75 25.38
N LEU A 290 5.02 1.93 24.33
CA LEU A 290 5.65 2.30 23.05
C LEU A 290 4.58 2.96 22.17
N ARG A 291 4.72 4.26 21.91
CA ARG A 291 3.94 5.00 20.92
C ARG A 291 4.60 4.85 19.56
N ILE A 292 3.78 4.56 18.55
CA ILE A 292 4.17 4.49 17.15
C ILE A 292 3.29 5.50 16.41
N GLU A 293 3.92 6.47 15.76
CA GLU A 293 3.25 7.36 14.82
C GLU A 293 3.29 6.76 13.42
N GLN A 294 2.12 6.72 12.80
CA GLN A 294 1.85 6.09 11.51
C GLN A 294 2.13 4.58 11.49
N ASP A 295 1.55 3.85 10.53
CA ASP A 295 1.68 2.39 10.43
C ASP A 295 1.13 1.59 11.61
N ASP A 296 0.14 2.15 12.31
CA ASP A 296 -0.40 1.67 13.59
C ASP A 296 -0.54 0.15 13.69
N PHE A 297 -1.49 -0.42 12.93
CA PHE A 297 -1.76 -1.85 12.92
C PHE A 297 -0.72 -2.65 12.12
N THR A 298 0.07 -1.98 11.29
CA THR A 298 1.07 -2.64 10.45
C THR A 298 2.28 -3.02 11.30
N LEU A 299 2.88 -2.06 12.01
CA LEU A 299 4.02 -2.29 12.90
C LEU A 299 3.58 -2.73 14.30
N GLY A 300 2.54 -2.10 14.85
CA GLY A 300 2.16 -2.33 16.25
C GLY A 300 1.73 -3.77 16.53
N LYS A 301 0.97 -4.39 15.61
CA LYS A 301 0.59 -5.80 15.74
C LYS A 301 1.74 -6.78 15.52
N LEU A 302 2.71 -6.44 14.66
CA LEU A 302 3.92 -7.25 14.51
C LEU A 302 4.71 -7.26 15.82
N ILE A 303 4.98 -6.07 16.38
CA ILE A 303 5.77 -5.93 17.60
C ILE A 303 5.06 -6.62 18.77
N GLU A 304 3.75 -6.38 18.95
CA GLU A 304 2.96 -7.06 19.99
C GLU A 304 3.05 -8.59 19.88
N ASN A 305 2.79 -9.14 18.69
CA ASN A 305 2.75 -10.59 18.50
C ASN A 305 4.13 -11.22 18.68
N TYR A 306 5.19 -10.63 18.14
CA TYR A 306 6.54 -11.19 18.26
C TYR A 306 7.14 -11.02 19.66
N LEU A 307 6.85 -9.92 20.37
CA LEU A 307 7.17 -9.82 21.79
C LEU A 307 6.49 -10.94 22.59
N ASN A 308 5.23 -11.21 22.27
CA ASN A 308 4.47 -12.27 22.92
C ASN A 308 5.01 -13.67 22.58
N LEU A 309 5.40 -13.92 21.33
CA LEU A 309 5.96 -15.21 20.89
C LEU A 309 7.34 -15.48 21.50
N MET A 310 8.21 -14.46 21.57
CA MET A 310 9.60 -14.62 22.01
C MET A 310 9.77 -14.49 23.52
N PHE A 311 8.97 -13.64 24.17
CA PHE A 311 9.21 -13.23 25.56
C PHE A 311 7.97 -13.37 26.46
N ARG A 312 7.01 -14.26 26.14
CA ARG A 312 5.77 -14.48 26.91
C ARG A 312 5.99 -14.58 28.42
N GLN A 313 7.07 -15.25 28.82
CA GLN A 313 7.36 -15.56 30.22
C GLN A 313 7.80 -14.33 31.02
N GLU A 314 8.34 -13.31 30.33
CA GLU A 314 8.84 -12.08 30.95
C GLU A 314 7.70 -11.09 31.26
N PHE A 315 6.67 -11.07 30.41
CA PHE A 315 5.58 -10.09 30.48
C PHE A 315 4.34 -10.65 31.18
N LEU A 316 3.76 -9.83 32.06
CA LEU A 316 2.45 -10.07 32.65
C LEU A 316 1.38 -9.92 31.57
N TYR A 317 1.46 -8.82 30.83
CA TYR A 317 0.64 -8.57 29.66
C TYR A 317 1.41 -7.73 28.62
N ILE A 318 0.97 -7.88 27.37
CA ILE A 318 1.34 -7.06 26.22
C ILE A 318 0.01 -6.77 25.53
N ALA A 319 -0.27 -5.51 25.24
CA ALA A 319 -1.53 -5.10 24.63
C ALA A 319 -1.30 -4.00 23.61
N PHE A 320 -1.81 -4.21 22.39
CA PHE A 320 -1.95 -3.16 21.40
C PHE A 320 -3.24 -2.37 21.62
N LYS A 321 -3.13 -1.04 21.62
CA LYS A 321 -4.27 -0.13 21.72
C LYS A 321 -4.15 0.98 20.67
N LYS A 322 -5.22 1.14 19.88
CA LYS A 322 -5.48 2.35 19.11
C LYS A 322 -6.71 3.03 19.72
N VAL A 323 -6.56 4.24 20.24
CA VAL A 323 -7.60 4.91 21.04
C VAL A 323 -8.79 5.28 20.16
N HIS A 324 -8.55 5.94 19.03
CA HIS A 324 -9.56 6.25 18.04
C HIS A 324 -9.15 5.81 16.64
N PRO A 325 -10.05 5.29 15.77
CA PRO A 325 -9.71 4.87 14.41
C PRO A 325 -9.03 5.95 13.55
N HIS A 326 -9.33 7.23 13.83
CA HIS A 326 -8.78 8.39 13.12
C HIS A 326 -7.44 8.89 13.67
N ASP A 327 -6.98 8.38 14.82
CA ASP A 327 -5.68 8.77 15.36
C ASP A 327 -4.58 8.28 14.41
N SER A 328 -3.52 9.07 14.28
CA SER A 328 -2.33 8.71 13.52
C SER A 328 -1.40 7.77 14.27
N HIS A 329 -1.69 7.48 15.54
CA HIS A 329 -0.81 6.73 16.42
C HIS A 329 -1.49 5.54 17.09
N CYS A 330 -0.66 4.63 17.56
CA CYS A 330 -1.05 3.56 18.48
C CYS A 330 -0.06 3.43 19.61
N PHE A 331 -0.49 2.67 20.63
CA PHE A 331 0.32 2.32 21.78
C PHE A 331 0.44 0.80 21.88
N ILE A 332 1.65 0.35 22.21
CA ILE A 332 1.87 -1.00 22.72
C ILE A 332 2.22 -0.85 24.19
N SER A 333 1.32 -1.34 25.03
CA SER A 333 1.48 -1.30 26.48
C SER A 333 1.97 -2.66 26.96
N PHE A 334 2.97 -2.69 27.83
CA PHE A 334 3.46 -3.92 28.42
C PHE A 334 3.91 -3.71 29.87
N SER A 335 3.80 -4.78 30.64
CA SER A 335 4.13 -4.81 32.06
C SER A 335 4.81 -6.13 32.40
N TYR A 336 5.82 -6.10 33.27
CA TYR A 336 6.63 -7.27 33.64
C TYR A 336 5.95 -8.13 34.71
N ARG A 337 6.23 -9.45 34.71
CA ARG A 337 5.74 -10.35 35.78
C ARG A 337 6.47 -10.19 37.10
N ASN A 338 7.79 -10.06 37.04
CA ASN A 338 8.68 -10.05 38.19
C ASN A 338 9.53 -8.78 38.15
N GLU A 339 9.38 -7.95 39.18
CA GLU A 339 10.13 -6.69 39.45
C GLU A 339 10.13 -5.64 38.33
N ASP A 340 10.42 -4.38 38.70
CA ASP A 340 10.60 -3.28 37.74
C ASP A 340 11.92 -3.50 37.00
N LYS A 341 11.86 -4.08 35.80
CA LYS A 341 13.05 -4.23 34.94
C LYS A 341 13.39 -2.88 34.32
N PRO A 342 14.68 -2.52 34.23
CA PRO A 342 15.06 -1.21 33.74
C PRO A 342 14.83 -1.11 32.22
N LEU A 343 14.73 0.13 31.72
CA LEU A 343 14.35 0.42 30.33
C LEU A 343 15.27 -0.27 29.32
N GLU A 344 16.55 -0.45 29.64
CA GLU A 344 17.55 -1.06 28.77
C GLU A 344 17.18 -2.51 28.42
N VAL A 345 16.53 -3.23 29.35
CA VAL A 345 16.07 -4.61 29.10
C VAL A 345 14.92 -4.62 28.10
N LEU A 346 13.98 -3.68 28.22
CA LEU A 346 12.91 -3.51 27.25
C LEU A 346 13.47 -3.22 25.85
N VAL A 347 14.38 -2.24 25.78
CA VAL A 347 15.04 -1.83 24.55
C VAL A 347 15.72 -3.03 23.89
N SER A 348 16.38 -3.87 24.67
CA SER A 348 16.99 -5.11 24.17
C SER A 348 15.96 -6.10 23.60
N TYR A 349 14.79 -6.28 24.24
CA TYR A 349 13.74 -7.14 23.72
C TYR A 349 13.13 -6.60 22.41
N LEU A 350 12.90 -5.29 22.34
CA LEU A 350 12.39 -4.64 21.13
C LEU A 350 13.39 -4.73 19.97
N ASP A 351 14.69 -4.54 20.22
CA ASP A 351 15.75 -4.71 19.22
C ASP A 351 15.82 -6.16 18.72
N GLN A 352 15.74 -7.14 19.61
CA GLN A 352 15.71 -8.56 19.21
C GLN A 352 14.49 -8.91 18.35
N VAL A 353 13.30 -8.42 18.72
CA VAL A 353 12.08 -8.59 17.91
C VAL A 353 12.24 -7.94 16.55
N SER A 354 12.73 -6.70 16.51
CA SER A 354 12.92 -5.95 15.28
C SER A 354 13.87 -6.68 14.32
N ARG A 355 15.03 -7.13 14.80
CA ARG A 355 15.98 -7.91 14.01
C ARG A 355 15.37 -9.20 13.47
N HIS A 356 14.65 -9.94 14.32
CA HIS A 356 14.00 -11.18 13.89
C HIS A 356 12.95 -10.94 12.80
N VAL A 357 12.15 -9.88 12.92
CA VAL A 357 11.15 -9.51 11.92
C VAL A 357 11.80 -9.02 10.62
N ILE A 358 12.90 -8.27 10.70
CA ILE A 358 13.71 -7.88 9.53
C ILE A 358 14.19 -9.13 8.78
N GLU A 359 14.79 -10.10 9.47
CA GLU A 359 15.26 -11.35 8.84
C GLU A 359 14.15 -12.10 8.10
N ILE A 360 12.91 -12.06 8.62
CA ILE A 360 11.75 -12.67 7.95
C ILE A 360 11.46 -11.92 6.65
N TYR A 361 11.39 -10.59 6.67
CA TYR A 361 11.12 -9.81 5.45
C TYR A 361 12.25 -9.88 4.42
N GLU A 362 13.51 -9.96 4.85
CA GLU A 362 14.65 -10.19 3.96
C GLU A 362 14.50 -11.51 3.22
N LYS A 363 14.10 -12.59 3.92
CA LYS A 363 13.82 -13.89 3.30
C LYS A 363 12.57 -13.90 2.43
N ILE A 364 11.59 -13.04 2.69
CA ILE A 364 10.42 -12.88 1.80
C ILE A 364 10.82 -12.11 0.54
N ALA A 365 11.66 -11.08 0.68
CA ALA A 365 12.13 -10.26 -0.42
C ALA A 365 12.91 -11.06 -1.48
N THR A 366 13.55 -12.19 -1.10
CA THR A 366 14.23 -13.08 -2.07
C THR A 366 13.29 -13.77 -3.04
N VAL A 367 11.98 -13.76 -2.81
CA VAL A 367 10.99 -14.23 -3.81
C VAL A 367 10.86 -13.21 -4.94
N GLY A 368 11.03 -11.92 -4.63
CA GLY A 368 10.90 -10.84 -5.61
C GLY A 368 12.19 -10.49 -6.34
N ALA A 369 13.31 -11.13 -5.99
CA ALA A 369 14.63 -10.96 -6.61
C ALA A 369 14.91 -12.12 -7.57
#